data_AF-A0A2U1T017-F1
#
_entry.id   AF-A0A2U1T017-F1
#
_cell.length_a   1.000
_cell.length_b   1.000
_cell.length_c   1.000
_cell.angle_alpha   90.00
_cell.angle_beta   90.00
_cell.angle_gamma   90.00
#
_symmetry.space_group_name_H-M   'P 1'
#
loop_
_entity.id
_entity.type
_entity.pdbx_description
1 polymer ?
#
loop_
_entity_poly.entity_id
_entity_poly.type
_entity_poly.pdbx_seq_one_letter_code
_entity_poly.pdbx_strand_id
1 'polypeptide(L)'
;MSDNAARPRPAYGAYATPEEVAQARGMTIEEYRKYLASLTAPTPAASTASSEPAPVAHTAGLSQAASGGAPTAPAAAIRPRHPVDRFVTFALLAFGLVTVITTTPGLLSLAEGLNTVFEQYGIGEYTQGQFAASLGLAAAITQAVLWLFTAWASFASLRRNRITWWIPLVAGAIAALVVLAVSMAALLADPGFADYVASNPSFVP
;
A
#
# COMPACT_ATOMS: atom_id res chain seq x y z
N MET A 1 -2.00 -41.01 24.97
CA MET A 1 -1.30 -40.20 26.00
C MET A 1 -0.71 -38.96 25.35
N SER A 2 -1.28 -37.78 25.61
CA SER A 2 -0.61 -36.49 25.39
C SER A 2 -1.26 -35.48 26.35
N ASP A 3 -0.75 -35.42 27.57
CA ASP A 3 -1.15 -34.39 28.53
C ASP A 3 -0.61 -33.04 28.03
N ASN A 4 -1.55 -32.18 27.64
CA ASN A 4 -1.29 -30.78 27.35
C ASN A 4 -1.10 -30.03 28.67
N ALA A 5 0.09 -30.19 29.27
CA ALA A 5 0.46 -29.48 30.49
C ALA A 5 0.63 -27.99 30.18
N ALA A 6 -0.40 -27.20 30.51
CA ALA A 6 -0.37 -25.76 30.44
C ALA A 6 0.83 -25.23 31.25
N ARG A 7 1.73 -24.48 30.61
CA ARG A 7 2.91 -23.91 31.29
C ARG A 7 2.46 -22.96 32.41
N PRO A 8 3.10 -23.03 33.60
CA PRO A 8 2.83 -22.11 34.69
C PRO A 8 3.10 -20.67 34.27
N ARG A 9 2.23 -19.75 34.71
CA ARG A 9 2.37 -18.31 34.42
C ARG A 9 3.65 -17.78 35.10
N PRO A 10 4.51 -17.03 34.39
CA PRO A 10 5.74 -16.50 34.97
C PRO A 10 5.42 -15.53 36.12
N ALA A 11 6.16 -15.66 37.23
CA ALA A 11 6.07 -14.74 38.36
C ALA A 11 6.63 -13.37 37.97
N TYR A 12 6.03 -12.30 38.50
CA TYR A 12 6.43 -10.93 38.21
C TYR A 12 7.91 -10.71 38.58
N GLY A 13 8.73 -10.32 37.60
CA GLY A 13 10.18 -10.10 37.78
C GLY A 13 11.08 -11.23 37.29
N ALA A 14 10.56 -12.35 36.79
CA ALA A 14 11.37 -13.32 36.06
C ALA A 14 11.79 -12.74 34.70
N TYR A 15 13.09 -12.54 34.49
CA TYR A 15 13.61 -12.21 33.17
C TYR A 15 13.32 -13.36 32.20
N ALA A 16 12.86 -13.03 31.00
CA ALA A 16 12.74 -14.03 29.93
C ALA A 16 14.10 -14.67 29.71
N THR A 17 14.12 -15.99 29.66
CA THR A 17 15.35 -16.73 29.34
C THR A 17 15.82 -16.36 27.92
N PRO A 18 17.13 -16.43 27.63
CA PRO A 18 17.64 -16.16 26.28
C PRO A 18 16.95 -16.99 25.19
N GLU A 19 16.53 -18.22 25.51
CA GLU A 19 15.79 -19.10 24.61
C GLU A 19 14.37 -18.61 24.33
N GLU A 20 13.65 -18.12 25.34
CA GLU A 20 12.32 -17.55 25.16
C GLU A 20 12.38 -16.26 24.34
N VAL A 21 13.43 -15.45 24.49
CA VAL A 21 13.64 -14.25 23.67
C VAL A 21 13.95 -14.62 22.21
N ALA A 22 14.72 -15.69 21.99
CA ALA A 22 14.97 -16.21 20.65
C ALA A 22 13.68 -16.71 19.98
N GLN A 23 12.89 -17.51 20.69
CA GLN A 23 11.59 -18.02 20.22
C GLN A 23 10.59 -16.91 19.95
N ALA A 24 10.48 -15.90 20.83
CA ALA A 24 9.61 -14.74 20.63
C ALA A 24 9.99 -13.90 19.40
N ARG A 25 11.25 -14.00 18.96
CA ARG A 25 11.75 -13.36 17.73
C ARG A 25 11.77 -14.29 16.52
N GLY A 26 11.29 -15.53 16.65
CA GLY A 26 11.29 -16.53 15.58
C GLY A 26 12.70 -16.97 15.14
N MET A 27 13.69 -16.85 16.02
CA MET A 27 15.08 -17.24 15.75
C MET A 27 15.45 -18.50 16.54
N THR A 28 16.38 -19.28 16.01
CA THR A 28 17.08 -20.31 16.78
C THR A 28 17.98 -19.67 17.84
N ILE A 29 18.33 -20.42 18.89
CA ILE A 29 19.22 -19.91 19.96
C ILE A 29 20.61 -19.51 19.43
N GLU A 30 21.11 -20.21 18.40
CA GLU A 30 22.40 -19.89 17.77
C GLU A 30 22.36 -18.61 16.94
N GLU A 31 21.29 -18.39 16.18
CA GLU A 31 21.08 -17.13 15.45
C GLU A 31 20.95 -15.95 16.41
N TYR A 32 20.24 -16.15 17.52
CA TYR A 32 20.10 -15.14 18.55
C TYR A 32 21.45 -14.79 19.20
N ARG A 33 22.30 -15.78 19.49
CA ARG A 33 23.66 -15.57 20.00
C ARG A 33 24.53 -14.80 19.01
N LYS A 34 24.46 -15.13 17.72
CA LYS A 34 25.16 -14.41 16.65
C LYS A 34 24.67 -12.97 16.50
N TYR A 35 23.36 -12.75 16.64
CA TYR A 35 22.76 -11.43 16.66
C TYR A 35 23.29 -10.57 17.83
N LEU A 36 23.33 -11.13 19.05
CA LEU A 36 23.92 -10.44 20.21
C LEU A 36 25.41 -10.13 20.01
N ALA A 37 26.17 -11.07 19.44
CA ALA A 37 27.58 -10.84 19.10
C ALA A 37 27.74 -9.70 18.07
N SER A 38 26.84 -9.60 17.08
CA SER A 38 26.88 -8.52 16.08
C SER A 38 26.58 -7.14 16.65
N LEU A 39 25.75 -7.07 17.70
CA LEU A 39 25.45 -5.81 18.41
C LEU A 39 26.61 -5.34 19.28
N THR A 40 27.51 -6.27 19.65
CA THR A 40 28.63 -6.02 20.55
C THR A 40 29.97 -6.01 19.81
N ALA A 41 29.96 -6.32 18.52
CA ALA A 41 31.15 -6.29 17.68
C ALA A 41 31.63 -4.83 17.58
N PRO A 42 32.89 -4.53 17.96
CA PRO A 42 33.44 -3.21 17.73
C PRO A 42 33.42 -2.93 16.23
N THR A 43 32.76 -1.84 15.83
CA THR A 43 32.97 -1.22 14.52
C THR A 43 34.48 -1.12 14.30
N PRO A 44 35.05 -1.50 13.13
CA PRO A 44 36.44 -1.22 12.85
C PRO A 44 36.63 0.30 12.80
N ALA A 45 36.96 0.88 13.95
CA ALA A 45 37.46 2.23 14.04
C ALA A 45 38.78 2.24 13.28
N ALA A 46 38.85 3.08 12.26
CA ALA A 46 40.08 3.43 11.60
C ALA A 46 41.11 3.79 12.68
N SER A 47 42.23 3.06 12.67
CA SER A 47 43.35 3.24 13.58
C SER A 47 44.08 4.54 13.23
N THR A 48 43.95 5.56 14.08
CA THR A 48 45.03 6.52 14.32
C THR A 48 45.07 6.87 15.79
N ALA A 49 46.20 6.55 16.40
CA ALA A 49 46.51 6.66 17.82
C ALA A 49 46.76 8.11 18.26
N SER A 50 46.48 8.41 19.52
CA SER A 50 47.42 9.06 20.44
C SER A 50 46.90 8.99 21.88
N SER A 51 47.78 8.51 22.76
CA SER A 51 47.64 8.32 24.21
C SER A 51 47.98 9.61 24.97
N GLU A 52 47.34 9.86 26.13
CA GLU A 52 47.93 10.47 27.37
C GLU A 52 46.85 10.51 28.52
N PRO A 53 47.18 10.41 29.84
CA PRO A 53 46.26 9.94 30.89
C PRO A 53 45.90 10.92 32.07
N ALA A 54 44.80 10.57 32.78
CA ALA A 54 44.44 10.79 34.21
C ALA A 54 44.04 12.22 34.72
N PRO A 55 43.30 12.42 35.87
CA PRO A 55 43.05 11.49 36.99
C PRO A 55 41.61 11.44 37.60
N VAL A 56 41.49 10.51 38.56
CA VAL A 56 40.35 10.07 39.39
C VAL A 56 39.82 11.08 40.42
N ALA A 57 38.52 10.99 40.74
CA ALA A 57 37.97 11.42 42.03
C ALA A 57 36.93 10.39 42.52
N HIS A 58 37.23 9.74 43.65
CA HIS A 58 36.28 8.94 44.42
C HIS A 58 35.56 9.85 45.43
N THR A 59 34.24 9.69 45.57
CA THR A 59 33.54 10.02 46.82
C THR A 59 32.34 9.09 46.97
N ALA A 60 32.38 8.28 48.02
CA ALA A 60 31.27 7.45 48.48
C ALA A 60 30.35 8.30 49.38
N GLY A 61 29.04 8.18 49.20
CA GLY A 61 28.02 8.74 50.09
C GLY A 61 26.75 7.90 50.01
N LEU A 62 26.43 7.19 51.09
CA LEU A 62 25.17 6.47 51.30
C LEU A 62 24.10 7.44 51.79
N SER A 63 22.89 7.44 51.23
CA SER A 63 21.60 7.34 51.96
C SER A 63 20.36 7.61 51.06
N GLN A 64 19.62 6.52 50.84
CA GLN A 64 18.18 6.30 50.73
C GLN A 64 17.14 7.46 50.58
N ALA A 65 16.30 7.29 49.53
CA ALA A 65 14.85 7.53 49.37
C ALA A 65 14.20 8.91 49.62
N ALA A 66 13.66 9.51 48.56
CA ALA A 66 12.27 9.99 48.50
C ALA A 66 11.85 10.35 47.06
N SER A 67 10.75 9.72 46.65
CA SER A 67 9.82 9.99 45.55
C SER A 67 9.90 11.35 44.83
N GLY A 68 10.15 11.31 43.52
CA GLY A 68 9.88 12.40 42.58
C GLY A 68 9.74 11.82 41.19
N GLY A 69 8.50 11.48 40.81
CA GLY A 69 8.19 10.85 39.53
C GLY A 69 8.65 11.68 38.35
N ALA A 70 9.74 11.24 37.70
CA ALA A 70 10.04 11.67 36.35
C ALA A 70 8.98 11.05 35.42
N PRO A 71 8.30 11.84 34.55
CA PRO A 71 7.38 11.26 33.59
C PRO A 71 8.19 10.35 32.68
N THR A 72 7.99 9.04 32.82
CA THR A 72 8.53 8.04 31.91
C THR A 72 8.00 8.39 30.53
N ALA A 73 8.86 8.95 29.67
CA ALA A 73 8.54 9.13 28.27
C ALA A 73 8.06 7.77 27.75
N PRO A 74 6.86 7.69 27.12
CA PRO A 74 6.32 6.42 26.69
C PRO A 74 7.35 5.76 25.78
N ALA A 75 7.82 4.57 26.17
CA ALA A 75 8.69 3.75 25.37
C ALA A 75 8.13 3.74 23.96
N ALA A 76 8.85 4.36 23.02
CA ALA A 76 8.41 4.49 21.64
C ALA A 76 8.17 3.06 21.13
N ALA A 77 6.91 2.66 21.09
CA ALA A 77 6.51 1.36 20.57
C ALA A 77 7.12 1.26 19.19
N ILE A 78 8.08 0.35 19.03
CA ILE A 78 8.73 0.08 17.74
C ILE A 78 7.62 -0.48 16.85
N ARG A 79 6.92 0.42 16.13
CA ARG A 79 5.86 0.02 15.21
C ARG A 79 6.50 -0.90 14.18
N PRO A 80 5.91 -2.08 13.92
CA PRO A 80 6.37 -2.95 12.85
C PRO A 80 6.39 -2.13 11.55
N ARG A 81 7.57 -2.03 10.95
CA ARG A 81 7.74 -1.42 9.63
C ARG A 81 7.12 -2.43 8.67
N HIS A 82 6.09 -2.05 7.92
CA HIS A 82 5.48 -2.86 6.86
C HIS A 82 6.10 -2.49 5.50
N PRO A 83 7.28 -3.02 5.12
CA PRO A 83 7.92 -2.71 3.84
C PRO A 83 7.11 -3.22 2.65
N VAL A 84 6.44 -4.37 2.81
CA VAL A 84 5.61 -4.99 1.77
C VAL A 84 4.43 -4.09 1.39
N ASP A 85 3.72 -3.53 2.36
CA ASP A 85 2.59 -2.62 2.13
C ASP A 85 2.98 -1.41 1.27
N ARG A 86 4.20 -0.89 1.47
CA ARG A 86 4.72 0.25 0.70
C ARG A 86 4.99 -0.15 -0.74
N PHE A 87 5.68 -1.28 -0.94
CA PHE A 87 5.96 -1.80 -2.28
C PHE A 87 4.67 -2.05 -3.06
N VAL A 88 3.68 -2.71 -2.43
CA VAL A 88 2.36 -2.97 -3.04
C VAL A 88 1.67 -1.66 -3.40
N THR A 89 1.67 -0.67 -2.51
CA THR A 89 1.04 0.64 -2.81
C THR A 89 1.69 1.33 -4.01
N PHE A 90 3.03 1.34 -4.10
CA PHE A 90 3.74 1.90 -5.26
C PHE A 90 3.45 1.12 -6.54
N ALA A 91 3.42 -0.21 -6.48
CA ALA A 91 3.09 -1.06 -7.62
C ALA A 91 1.67 -0.79 -8.13
N LEU A 92 0.67 -0.69 -7.25
CA LEU A 92 -0.71 -0.35 -7.64
C LEU A 92 -0.83 1.07 -8.20
N LEU A 93 -0.11 2.05 -7.64
CA LEU A 93 -0.11 3.42 -8.18
C LEU A 93 0.51 3.49 -9.58
N ALA A 94 1.65 2.82 -9.77
CA ALA A 94 2.31 2.73 -11.07
C ALA A 94 1.43 2.00 -12.09
N PHE A 95 0.83 0.88 -11.69
CA PHE A 95 -0.14 0.16 -12.52
C PHE A 95 -1.31 1.07 -12.90
N GLY A 96 -1.95 1.72 -11.94
CA GLY A 96 -3.04 2.66 -12.18
C GLY A 96 -2.64 3.81 -13.10
N LEU A 97 -1.41 4.32 -12.98
CA LEU A 97 -0.90 5.38 -13.86
C LEU A 97 -0.76 4.89 -15.29
N VAL A 98 -0.17 3.71 -15.49
CA VAL A 98 -0.07 3.06 -16.80
C VAL A 98 -1.46 2.84 -17.39
N THR A 99 -2.42 2.37 -16.60
CA THR A 99 -3.82 2.22 -17.05
C THR A 99 -4.40 3.55 -17.51
N VAL A 100 -4.25 4.64 -16.75
CA VAL A 100 -4.77 5.95 -17.15
C VAL A 100 -4.11 6.43 -18.45
N ILE A 101 -2.78 6.35 -18.55
CA ILE A 101 -2.04 6.79 -19.75
C ILE A 101 -2.47 5.99 -20.99
N THR A 102 -2.67 4.69 -20.85
CA THR A 102 -3.04 3.80 -21.97
C THR A 102 -4.52 3.90 -22.34
N THR A 103 -5.40 4.14 -21.37
CA THR A 103 -6.85 4.22 -21.60
C THR A 103 -7.29 5.59 -22.11
N THR A 104 -6.63 6.67 -21.67
CA THR A 104 -7.02 8.05 -21.99
C THR A 104 -7.15 8.32 -23.49
N PRO A 105 -6.19 7.93 -24.36
CA PRO A 105 -6.33 8.14 -25.80
C PRO A 105 -7.61 7.51 -26.36
N GLY A 106 -7.94 6.28 -25.95
CA GLY A 106 -9.16 5.59 -26.40
C GLY A 106 -10.44 6.27 -25.92
N LEU A 107 -10.42 6.94 -24.76
CA LEU A 107 -11.52 7.79 -24.31
C LEU A 107 -11.63 9.08 -25.14
N LEU A 108 -10.50 9.71 -25.47
CA LEU A 108 -10.50 10.92 -26.28
C LEU A 108 -10.91 10.65 -27.74
N SER A 109 -10.62 9.46 -28.26
CA SER A 109 -11.04 8.98 -29.58
C SER A 109 -12.27 8.06 -29.52
N LEU A 110 -13.13 8.20 -28.50
CA LEU A 110 -14.27 7.30 -28.26
C LEU A 110 -15.19 7.19 -29.48
N ALA A 111 -15.49 8.31 -30.16
CA ALA A 111 -16.35 8.32 -31.34
C ALA A 111 -15.77 7.50 -32.51
N GLU A 112 -14.47 7.64 -32.78
CA GLU A 112 -13.78 6.88 -33.83
C GLU A 112 -13.72 5.38 -33.47
N GLY A 113 -13.49 5.07 -32.18
CA GLY A 113 -13.53 3.71 -31.68
C GLY A 113 -14.89 3.05 -31.85
N LEU A 114 -15.97 3.78 -31.54
CA LEU A 114 -17.35 3.31 -31.73
C LEU A 114 -17.69 3.14 -33.21
N ASN A 115 -17.29 4.06 -34.07
CA ASN A 115 -17.48 3.91 -35.52
C ASN A 115 -16.77 2.66 -36.05
N THR A 116 -15.53 2.42 -35.62
CA THR A 116 -14.78 1.20 -35.95
C THR A 116 -15.53 -0.06 -35.53
N VAL A 117 -16.11 -0.06 -34.32
CA VAL A 117 -16.93 -1.18 -33.83
C VAL A 117 -18.19 -1.35 -34.70
N PHE A 118 -18.89 -0.28 -35.03
CA PHE A 118 -20.11 -0.35 -35.83
C PHE A 118 -19.83 -0.90 -37.24
N GLU A 119 -18.73 -0.48 -37.86
CA GLU A 119 -18.27 -1.02 -39.14
C GLU A 119 -17.92 -2.51 -39.04
N GLN A 120 -17.23 -2.93 -37.99
CA GLN A 120 -16.87 -4.33 -37.75
C GLN A 120 -18.10 -5.25 -37.60
N TYR A 121 -19.16 -4.76 -36.96
CA TYR A 121 -20.41 -5.50 -36.77
C TYR A 121 -21.44 -5.28 -37.89
N GLY A 122 -21.12 -4.45 -38.90
CA GLY A 122 -22.02 -4.17 -40.02
C GLY A 122 -23.27 -3.36 -39.64
N ILE A 123 -23.22 -2.62 -38.54
CA ILE A 123 -24.32 -1.78 -38.03
C ILE A 123 -24.47 -0.51 -38.90
N GLY A 124 -23.35 0.02 -39.42
CA GLY A 124 -23.30 1.23 -40.23
C GLY A 124 -22.37 2.29 -39.63
N GLU A 125 -22.67 3.56 -39.89
CA GLU A 125 -21.92 4.70 -39.33
C GLU A 125 -22.49 5.09 -37.95
N TYR A 126 -21.60 5.39 -37.00
CA TYR A 126 -22.00 5.87 -35.68
C TYR A 126 -22.52 7.32 -35.75
N THR A 127 -23.76 7.56 -35.34
CA THR A 127 -24.46 8.84 -35.53
C THR A 127 -24.26 9.82 -34.37
N GLN A 128 -23.99 9.33 -33.17
CA GLN A 128 -23.87 10.15 -31.95
C GLN A 128 -22.44 10.61 -31.65
N GLY A 129 -21.70 11.03 -32.69
CA GLY A 129 -20.27 11.38 -32.62
C GLY A 129 -19.94 12.46 -31.59
N GLN A 130 -20.66 13.59 -31.62
CA GLN A 130 -20.44 14.70 -30.69
C GLN A 130 -20.72 14.30 -29.24
N PHE A 131 -21.76 13.51 -28.99
CA PHE A 131 -22.10 13.03 -27.66
C PHE A 131 -21.02 12.09 -27.11
N ALA A 132 -20.54 11.14 -27.92
CA ALA A 132 -19.42 10.27 -27.55
C ALA A 132 -18.14 11.07 -27.27
N ALA A 133 -17.81 12.06 -28.10
CA ALA A 133 -16.63 12.90 -27.87
C ALA A 133 -16.70 13.63 -26.53
N SER A 134 -17.88 14.19 -26.18
CA SER A 134 -18.10 14.86 -24.89
C SER A 134 -18.04 13.88 -23.72
N LEU A 135 -18.64 12.68 -23.84
CA LEU A 135 -18.57 11.64 -22.81
C LEU A 135 -17.14 11.16 -22.58
N GLY A 136 -16.41 10.91 -23.67
CA GLY A 136 -15.02 10.49 -23.66
C GLY A 136 -14.11 11.50 -22.97
N LEU A 137 -14.26 12.79 -23.28
CA LEU A 137 -13.54 13.86 -22.60
C LEU A 137 -13.88 13.91 -21.10
N ALA A 138 -15.17 13.85 -20.74
CA ALA A 138 -15.60 13.86 -19.34
C ALA A 138 -15.03 12.65 -18.56
N ALA A 139 -15.00 11.48 -19.19
CA ALA A 139 -14.43 10.26 -18.63
C ALA A 139 -12.92 10.38 -18.43
N ALA A 140 -12.18 10.92 -19.41
CA ALA A 140 -10.75 11.16 -19.31
C ALA A 140 -10.40 12.10 -18.14
N ILE A 141 -11.13 13.22 -18.01
CA ILE A 141 -10.97 14.16 -16.89
C ILE A 141 -11.26 13.45 -15.56
N THR A 142 -12.35 12.70 -15.49
CA THR A 142 -12.74 11.95 -14.29
C THR A 142 -11.64 10.95 -13.89
N GLN A 143 -11.07 10.24 -14.85
CA GLN A 143 -9.99 9.28 -14.61
C GLN A 143 -8.74 9.97 -14.06
N ALA A 144 -8.36 11.11 -14.65
CA ALA A 144 -7.22 11.90 -14.19
C ALA A 144 -7.43 12.40 -12.76
N VAL A 145 -8.62 12.93 -12.45
CA VAL A 145 -8.97 13.42 -11.10
C VAL A 145 -8.98 12.27 -10.08
N LEU A 146 -9.60 11.13 -10.41
CA LEU A 146 -9.63 9.96 -9.54
C LEU A 146 -8.22 9.46 -9.26
N TRP A 147 -7.36 9.38 -10.28
CA TRP A 147 -5.98 8.92 -10.09
C TRP A 147 -5.16 9.91 -9.25
N LEU A 148 -5.26 11.22 -9.51
CA LEU A 148 -4.58 12.24 -8.70
C LEU A 148 -5.03 12.20 -7.23
N PHE A 149 -6.33 12.07 -6.99
CA PHE A 149 -6.88 11.92 -5.65
C PHE A 149 -6.36 10.65 -4.97
N THR A 150 -6.30 9.54 -5.71
CA THR A 150 -5.79 8.25 -5.22
C THR A 150 -4.30 8.34 -4.86
N ALA A 151 -3.49 8.96 -5.71
CA ALA A 151 -2.09 9.21 -5.45
C ALA A 151 -1.92 10.07 -4.18
N TRP A 152 -2.64 11.19 -4.09
CA TRP A 152 -2.62 12.07 -2.93
C TRP A 152 -3.03 11.34 -1.63
N ALA A 153 -4.15 10.61 -1.65
CA ALA A 153 -4.64 9.85 -0.51
C ALA A 153 -3.66 8.76 -0.08
N SER A 154 -3.00 8.11 -1.04
CA SER A 154 -1.96 7.12 -0.79
C SER A 154 -0.75 7.75 -0.10
N PHE A 155 -0.24 8.88 -0.62
CA PHE A 155 0.88 9.60 0.00
C PHE A 155 0.54 10.13 1.40
N ALA A 156 -0.65 10.70 1.59
CA ALA A 156 -1.12 11.20 2.89
C ALA A 156 -1.23 10.08 3.93
N SER A 157 -1.64 8.88 3.50
CA SER A 157 -1.78 7.71 4.36
C SER A 157 -0.43 7.08 4.72
N LEU A 158 0.53 7.06 3.78
CA LEU A 158 1.91 6.65 4.04
C LEU A 158 2.57 7.52 5.12
N ARG A 159 2.33 8.84 5.10
CA ARG A 159 2.81 9.77 6.15
C ARG A 159 2.23 9.45 7.53
N ARG A 160 1.05 8.81 7.61
CA ARG A 160 0.38 8.41 8.87
C ARG A 160 0.68 6.97 9.29
N ASN A 161 1.53 6.24 8.57
CA ASN A 161 1.97 4.89 8.89
C ASN A 161 0.79 3.89 9.04
N ARG A 162 -0.22 4.00 8.16
CA ARG A 162 -1.44 3.15 8.10
C ARG A 162 -1.36 2.20 6.90
N ILE A 163 -2.03 1.04 6.99
CA ILE A 163 -2.17 0.06 5.89
C ILE A 163 -3.00 0.70 4.76
N THR A 164 -2.40 0.85 3.57
CA THR A 164 -2.92 1.74 2.50
C THR A 164 -3.26 0.99 1.20
N TRP A 165 -2.92 -0.28 1.07
CA TRP A 165 -2.97 -1.00 -0.21
C TRP A 165 -4.38 -1.10 -0.83
N TRP A 166 -5.44 -1.08 -0.02
CA TRP A 166 -6.82 -1.19 -0.52
C TRP A 166 -7.31 0.09 -1.21
N ILE A 167 -6.76 1.26 -0.85
CA ILE A 167 -7.18 2.56 -1.41
C ILE A 167 -7.00 2.60 -2.93
N PRO A 168 -5.77 2.36 -3.48
CA PRO A 168 -5.59 2.37 -4.92
C PRO A 168 -6.32 1.24 -5.64
N LEU A 169 -6.56 0.11 -4.98
CA LEU A 169 -7.32 -0.99 -5.55
C LEU A 169 -8.80 -0.60 -5.77
N VAL A 170 -9.45 -0.06 -4.73
CA VAL A 170 -10.86 0.36 -4.80
C VAL A 170 -11.02 1.51 -5.78
N ALA A 171 -10.10 2.48 -5.78
CA ALA A 171 -10.15 3.59 -6.74
C ALA A 171 -9.97 3.11 -8.19
N GLY A 172 -9.08 2.13 -8.42
CA GLY A 172 -8.92 1.49 -9.73
C GLY A 172 -10.19 0.78 -10.18
N ALA A 173 -10.86 0.05 -9.28
CA ALA A 173 -12.13 -0.60 -9.58
C ALA A 173 -13.23 0.43 -9.94
N ILE A 174 -13.33 1.54 -9.19
CA ILE A 174 -14.27 2.63 -9.51
C ILE A 174 -13.95 3.23 -10.88
N ALA A 175 -12.69 3.49 -11.19
CA ALA A 175 -12.29 4.03 -12.49
C ALA A 175 -12.65 3.09 -13.65
N ALA A 176 -12.48 1.77 -13.47
CA ALA A 176 -12.88 0.77 -14.46
C ALA A 176 -14.40 0.77 -14.69
N LEU A 177 -15.19 0.87 -13.61
CA LEU A 177 -16.65 0.97 -13.71
C LEU A 177 -17.10 2.25 -14.41
N VAL A 178 -16.42 3.38 -14.19
CA VAL A 178 -16.70 4.63 -14.90
C VAL A 178 -16.47 4.47 -16.40
N VAL A 179 -15.34 3.87 -16.80
CA VAL A 179 -15.06 3.62 -18.22
C VAL A 179 -16.12 2.71 -18.83
N LEU A 180 -16.46 1.61 -18.16
CA LEU A 180 -17.51 0.69 -18.61
C LEU A 180 -18.86 1.40 -18.79
N ALA A 181 -19.27 2.20 -17.80
CA ALA A 181 -20.53 2.93 -17.84
C ALA A 181 -20.57 3.97 -18.96
N VAL A 182 -19.46 4.69 -19.19
CA VAL A 182 -19.31 5.65 -20.29
C VAL A 182 -19.41 4.95 -21.65
N SER A 183 -18.71 3.84 -21.84
CA SER A 183 -18.78 3.07 -23.09
C SER A 183 -20.19 2.54 -23.34
N MET A 184 -20.86 2.01 -22.32
CA MET A 184 -22.26 1.55 -22.43
C MET A 184 -23.22 2.69 -22.74
N ALA A 185 -23.10 3.82 -22.05
CA ALA A 185 -23.95 4.99 -22.29
C ALA A 185 -23.80 5.54 -23.72
N ALA A 186 -22.58 5.53 -24.26
CA ALA A 186 -22.34 5.97 -25.64
C ALA A 186 -22.96 5.00 -26.67
N LEU A 187 -22.83 3.68 -26.45
CA LEU A 187 -23.45 2.68 -27.32
C LEU A 187 -24.98 2.78 -27.32
N LEU A 188 -25.59 2.90 -26.14
CA LEU A 188 -27.05 2.96 -25.98
C LEU A 188 -27.66 4.28 -26.45
N ALA A 189 -26.85 5.33 -26.64
CA ALA A 189 -27.32 6.60 -27.17
C ALA A 189 -27.58 6.53 -28.68
N ASP A 190 -26.98 5.58 -29.40
CA ASP A 190 -27.14 5.46 -30.85
C ASP A 190 -28.34 4.59 -31.23
N PRO A 191 -29.30 5.11 -32.02
CA PRO A 191 -30.48 4.35 -32.42
C PRO A 191 -30.14 3.15 -33.31
N GLY A 192 -29.10 3.21 -34.14
CA GLY A 192 -28.69 2.11 -35.00
C GLY A 192 -28.22 0.88 -34.20
N PHE A 193 -27.61 1.12 -33.03
CA PHE A 193 -27.28 0.02 -32.11
C PHE A 193 -28.54 -0.63 -31.51
N ALA A 194 -29.54 0.16 -31.12
CA ALA A 194 -30.79 -0.36 -30.59
C ALA A 194 -31.54 -1.22 -31.63
N ASP A 195 -31.58 -0.74 -32.88
CA ASP A 195 -32.17 -1.48 -33.99
C ASP A 195 -31.44 -2.80 -34.25
N TYR A 196 -30.10 -2.79 -34.24
CA TYR A 196 -29.28 -3.99 -34.39
C TYR A 196 -29.55 -5.04 -33.30
N VAL A 197 -29.66 -4.63 -32.04
CA VAL A 197 -29.98 -5.55 -30.94
C VAL A 197 -31.39 -6.12 -31.09
N ALA A 198 -32.36 -5.31 -31.51
CA ALA A 198 -33.73 -5.75 -31.75
C ALA A 198 -33.83 -6.74 -32.94
N SER A 199 -33.02 -6.58 -33.99
CA SER A 199 -32.96 -7.51 -35.12
C SER A 199 -32.20 -8.80 -34.82
N ASN A 200 -31.39 -8.83 -33.76
CA ASN A 200 -30.54 -9.96 -33.38
C ASN A 200 -30.87 -10.48 -31.97
N PRO A 201 -32.01 -11.17 -31.78
CA PRO A 201 -32.52 -11.57 -30.46
C PRO A 201 -31.64 -12.58 -29.70
N SER A 202 -30.62 -13.17 -30.34
CA SER A 202 -29.62 -14.01 -29.66
C SER A 202 -28.77 -13.27 -28.62
N PHE A 203 -28.83 -11.93 -28.60
CA PHE A 203 -28.14 -11.09 -27.61
C PHE A 203 -29.02 -10.67 -26.43
N VAL A 204 -30.32 -11.02 -26.44
CA VAL A 204 -31.25 -10.79 -25.33
C VAL A 204 -31.40 -12.11 -24.57
N PRO A 205 -30.97 -12.21 -23.30
CA PRO A 205 -31.07 -13.43 -22.50
C PRO A 205 -32.53 -13.81 -22.18
#